data_AF-K0KPT6-F1
#
_entry.id   AF-K0KPT6-F1
#
_cell.length_a   1.000
_cell.length_b   1.000
_cell.length_c   1.000
_cell.angle_alpha   90.00
_cell.angle_beta   90.00
_cell.angle_gamma   90.00
#
_symmetry.space_group_name_H-M   'P 1'
#
loop_
_entity.id
_entity.type
_entity.pdbx_description
1 polymer ?
#
loop_
_entity_poly.entity_id
_entity_poly.type
_entity_poly.pdbx_seq_one_letter_code
_entity_poly.pdbx_strand_id
1 'polypeptide(L)'
;MAEERNIDLQSAKTYKVNSIPCRIRYTGPHSSIPKHLIKIQENQEIITYLRGRKLHGKSITNIKGVVLAKDDMSDEIKSLGQVNEVQYYEREGVSIDQVEKIDEFVKLSELIHG
;
A
#
# COMPACT_ATOMS: atom_id res chain seq x y z
N MET A 1 -33.13 8.60 6.32
CA MET A 1 -32.14 9.24 7.21
C MET A 1 -30.98 8.29 7.31
N ALA A 2 -29.90 8.55 6.58
CA ALA A 2 -28.68 7.76 6.67
C ALA A 2 -27.85 8.34 7.81
N GLU A 3 -27.57 7.53 8.83
CA GLU A 3 -26.64 7.88 9.89
C GLU A 3 -25.24 7.98 9.28
N GLU A 4 -24.75 9.21 9.12
CA GLU A 4 -23.33 9.48 8.94
C GLU A 4 -22.61 9.00 10.20
N ARG A 5 -22.07 7.78 10.14
CA ARG A 5 -21.18 7.25 11.17
C ARG A 5 -19.92 8.12 11.17
N ASN A 6 -19.89 9.08 12.09
CA ASN A 6 -18.74 9.89 12.42
C ASN A 6 -17.62 8.96 12.89
N ILE A 7 -16.68 8.65 11.99
CA ILE A 7 -15.50 7.85 12.32
C ILE A 7 -14.60 8.78 13.13
N ASP A 8 -14.47 8.47 14.42
CA ASP A 8 -13.67 9.23 15.38
C ASP A 8 -12.20 9.26 14.92
N LEU A 9 -11.81 10.36 14.26
CA LEU A 9 -10.54 10.51 13.52
C LEU A 9 -9.35 10.90 14.40
N GLN A 10 -9.52 11.02 15.72
CA GLN A 10 -8.57 11.73 16.57
C GLN A 10 -7.31 10.95 17.02
N SER A 11 -7.10 9.70 16.59
CA SER A 11 -5.75 9.08 16.63
C SER A 11 -5.57 7.93 15.62
N ALA A 12 -6.14 8.06 14.42
CA ALA A 12 -6.07 7.01 13.41
C ALA A 12 -4.60 6.61 13.12
N LYS A 13 -4.24 5.35 13.40
CA LYS A 13 -2.90 4.83 13.08
C LYS A 13 -2.65 5.02 11.58
N THR A 14 -1.47 5.49 11.24
CA THR A 14 -1.04 5.64 9.85
C THR A 14 -0.18 4.45 9.45
N TYR A 15 -0.43 3.93 8.26
CA TYR A 15 0.22 2.76 7.72
C TYR A 15 0.92 3.09 6.40
N LYS A 16 2.15 2.57 6.28
CA LYS A 16 2.87 2.50 5.03
C LYS A 16 2.67 1.13 4.41
N VAL A 17 2.25 1.11 3.15
CA VAL A 17 2.03 -0.13 2.39
C VAL A 17 3.16 -0.32 1.38
N ASN A 18 3.72 -1.53 1.32
CA ASN A 18 4.72 -1.91 0.33
C ASN A 18 4.17 -3.09 -0.46
N SER A 19 3.87 -2.88 -1.74
CA SER A 19 3.55 -3.95 -2.69
C SER A 19 4.84 -4.52 -3.25
N ILE A 20 5.01 -5.84 -3.18
CA ILE A 20 6.25 -6.54 -3.56
C ILE A 20 5.95 -7.61 -4.63
N PRO A 21 6.87 -7.87 -5.58
CA PRO A 21 6.63 -8.78 -6.71
C PRO A 21 6.96 -10.23 -6.35
N CYS A 22 6.48 -10.66 -5.18
CA CYS A 22 6.60 -12.03 -4.69
C CYS A 22 5.54 -12.37 -3.65
N ARG A 23 5.24 -13.66 -3.52
CA ARG A 23 4.30 -14.17 -2.52
C ARG A 23 5.01 -14.49 -1.21
N ILE A 24 4.64 -13.80 -0.13
CA ILE A 24 4.99 -14.19 1.24
C ILE A 24 3.92 -15.18 1.73
N ARG A 25 4.34 -16.35 2.21
CA ARG A 25 3.42 -17.43 2.65
C ARG A 25 2.81 -17.18 4.03
N TYR A 26 3.53 -16.46 4.89
CA TYR A 26 3.13 -16.21 6.26
C TYR A 26 2.47 -14.84 6.38
N THR A 27 1.31 -14.79 7.04
CA THR A 27 0.60 -13.57 7.39
C THR A 27 0.72 -13.36 8.89
N GLY A 28 1.24 -12.20 9.31
CA GLY A 28 1.38 -11.84 10.71
C GLY A 28 2.46 -10.79 10.94
N PRO A 29 2.67 -10.37 12.19
CA PRO A 29 3.74 -9.44 12.54
C PRO A 29 5.11 -9.99 12.13
N HIS A 30 5.93 -9.14 11.50
CA HIS A 30 7.26 -9.54 11.05
C HIS A 30 8.29 -8.46 11.36
N SER A 31 9.07 -8.66 12.42
CA SER A 31 10.03 -7.68 12.93
C SER A 31 11.20 -7.40 11.97
N SER A 32 11.49 -8.32 11.04
CA SER A 32 12.60 -8.15 10.09
C SER A 32 12.22 -7.49 8.76
N ILE A 33 10.93 -7.38 8.39
CA ILE A 33 10.56 -6.76 7.10
C ILE A 33 11.07 -5.31 6.98
N PRO A 34 10.96 -4.45 8.01
CA PRO A 34 11.55 -3.11 7.96
C PRO A 34 13.06 -3.11 7.72
N LYS A 35 13.77 -4.16 8.16
CA LYS A 35 15.21 -4.32 7.96
C LYS A 35 15.58 -4.80 6.56
N HIS A 36 14.65 -5.44 5.85
CA HIS A 36 14.85 -5.91 4.48
C HIS A 36 14.35 -4.89 3.45
N LEU A 37 13.36 -4.07 3.78
CA LEU A 37 12.86 -3.02 2.89
C LEU A 37 13.57 -1.67 3.13
N ILE A 38 14.89 -1.70 3.23
CA ILE A 38 15.68 -0.46 3.31
C ILE A 38 15.58 0.22 1.94
N LYS A 39 15.14 1.48 1.95
CA LYS A 39 15.09 2.31 0.75
C LYS A 39 16.45 2.93 0.53
N ILE A 40 17.05 2.63 -0.62
CA ILE A 40 18.22 3.32 -1.13
C ILE A 40 17.71 4.23 -2.24
N GLN A 41 18.00 5.53 -2.15
CA GLN A 41 17.67 6.46 -3.22
C GLN A 41 18.90 6.58 -4.11
N GLU A 42 18.85 5.97 -5.28
CA GLU A 42 19.95 5.96 -6.25
C GLU A 42 19.43 6.63 -7.53
N ASN A 43 20.04 7.74 -7.95
CA ASN A 43 19.68 8.46 -9.19
C ASN A 43 18.17 8.74 -9.33
N GLN A 44 17.51 9.16 -8.23
CA GLN A 44 16.05 9.41 -8.14
C GLN A 44 15.15 8.15 -8.18
N GLU A 45 15.72 6.96 -8.34
CA GLU A 45 15.00 5.69 -8.19
C GLU A 45 14.97 5.23 -6.74
N ILE A 46 13.84 4.65 -6.33
CA ILE A 46 13.72 4.00 -5.03
C ILE A 46 14.14 2.55 -5.22
N ILE A 47 15.24 2.12 -4.62
CA ILE A 47 15.72 0.75 -4.71
C ILE A 47 15.58 0.07 -3.35
N THR A 48 15.22 -1.21 -3.36
CA THR A 48 15.26 -2.05 -2.16
C THR A 48 15.71 -3.47 -2.48
N TYR A 49 16.00 -4.27 -1.46
CA TYR A 49 16.48 -5.64 -1.63
C TYR A 49 15.67 -6.61 -0.79
N LEU A 50 14.98 -7.54 -1.43
CA LEU A 50 14.26 -8.59 -0.72
C LEU A 50 14.88 -9.96 -1.02
N ARG A 51 15.40 -10.63 0.02
CA ARG A 51 16.07 -11.95 -0.09
C ARG A 51 17.18 -11.96 -1.15
N GLY A 52 18.01 -10.91 -1.17
CA GLY A 52 19.14 -10.77 -2.09
C GLY A 52 18.77 -10.38 -3.52
N ARG A 53 17.50 -10.05 -3.80
CA ARG A 53 17.06 -9.58 -5.12
C ARG A 53 16.80 -8.09 -5.10
N LYS A 54 17.38 -7.36 -6.05
CA LYS A 54 17.16 -5.94 -6.28
C LYS A 54 15.73 -5.72 -6.78
N LEU A 55 15.05 -4.72 -6.20
CA LEU A 55 13.71 -4.29 -6.57
C LEU A 55 13.71 -2.79 -6.81
N HIS A 56 13.01 -2.34 -7.84
CA HIS A 56 12.81 -0.94 -8.17
C HIS A 56 11.42 -0.51 -7.73
N GLY A 57 11.35 0.60 -7.02
CA GLY A 57 10.17 1.13 -6.37
C GLY A 57 9.67 2.41 -7.02
N LYS A 58 8.35 2.55 -7.09
CA LYS A 58 7.66 3.78 -7.46
C LYS A 58 6.63 4.11 -6.38
N SER A 59 6.62 5.38 -5.96
CA SER A 59 5.60 5.87 -5.04
C SER A 59 4.29 6.05 -5.80
N ILE A 60 3.18 5.61 -5.23
CA ILE A 60 1.86 5.89 -5.77
C ILE A 60 1.30 7.11 -5.03
N THR A 61 1.00 8.17 -5.77
CA THR A 61 0.74 9.50 -5.19
C THR A 61 -0.65 10.04 -5.53
N ASN A 62 -1.70 9.22 -5.56
CA ASN A 62 -3.09 9.69 -5.76
C ASN A 62 -4.14 8.75 -5.15
N ILE A 63 -3.76 7.97 -4.12
CA ILE A 63 -4.64 6.97 -3.52
C ILE A 63 -4.85 7.29 -2.04
N LYS A 64 -6.13 7.36 -1.63
CA LYS A 64 -6.52 7.31 -0.22
C LYS A 64 -6.89 5.87 0.11
N GLY A 65 -6.14 5.26 1.03
CA GLY A 65 -6.36 3.88 1.45
C GLY A 65 -6.70 3.80 2.94
N VAL A 66 -7.41 2.73 3.31
CA VAL A 66 -7.64 2.34 4.70
C VAL A 66 -7.25 0.88 4.90
N VAL A 67 -6.68 0.57 6.05
CA VAL A 67 -6.37 -0.81 6.43
C VAL A 67 -7.54 -1.34 7.24
N LEU A 68 -8.12 -2.44 6.79
CA LEU A 68 -9.23 -3.11 7.45
C LEU A 68 -8.76 -4.46 8.01
N ALA A 69 -9.29 -4.84 9.17
CA ALA A 69 -9.16 -6.19 9.69
C ALA A 69 -10.55 -6.77 9.92
N LYS A 70 -10.71 -8.03 9.54
CA LYS A 70 -11.85 -8.83 9.96
C LYS A 70 -11.58 -9.32 11.38
N ASP A 71 -12.58 -9.24 12.24
CA ASP A 71 -12.54 -9.90 13.54
C ASP A 71 -12.67 -11.42 13.32
N ASP A 72 -11.86 -12.23 13.98
CA ASP A 72 -11.94 -13.70 13.83
C ASP A 72 -13.15 -14.27 14.56
N MET A 73 -13.68 -13.54 15.56
CA MET A 73 -14.79 -13.98 16.41
C MET A 73 -16.15 -13.39 16.00
N SER A 74 -16.15 -12.35 15.16
CA SER A 74 -17.36 -11.73 14.63
C SER A 74 -17.18 -11.42 13.14
N ASP A 75 -18.25 -11.46 12.34
CA ASP A 75 -18.16 -11.07 10.92
C ASP A 75 -18.00 -9.55 10.72
N GLU A 76 -17.64 -8.82 11.77
CA GLU A 76 -17.42 -7.38 11.73
C GLU A 76 -16.08 -7.03 11.08
N ILE A 77 -16.09 -5.94 10.30
CA ILE A 77 -14.91 -5.35 9.68
C ILE A 77 -14.56 -4.08 10.45
N LYS A 78 -13.34 -4.02 10.99
CA LYS A 78 -12.85 -2.89 11.77
C LYS A 78 -11.76 -2.16 11.00
N SER A 79 -11.85 -0.84 10.97
CA SER A 79 -10.78 0.01 10.44
C SER A 79 -9.61 0.04 11.43
N LEU A 80 -8.43 -0.38 10.98
CA LEU A 80 -7.20 -0.30 11.76
C LEU A 80 -6.54 1.07 11.64
N GLY A 81 -6.74 1.76 10.51
CA GLY A 81 -6.16 3.07 10.26
C GLY A 81 -6.08 3.44 8.79
N GLN A 82 -5.41 4.56 8.52
CA GLN A 82 -5.28 5.13 7.18
C GLN A 82 -3.94 4.79 6.55
N VAL A 83 -3.92 4.67 5.23
CA VAL A 83 -2.70 4.52 4.44
C VAL A 83 -2.21 5.90 4.03
N ASN A 84 -1.00 6.27 4.42
CA ASN A 84 -0.39 7.57 4.07
C ASN A 84 0.63 7.46 2.94
N GLU A 85 1.21 6.28 2.72
CA GLU A 85 2.23 6.05 1.70
C GLU A 85 2.06 4.64 1.12
N VAL A 86 2.03 4.55 -0.20
CA VAL A 86 2.06 3.28 -0.94
C VAL A 86 3.30 3.26 -1.80
N GLN A 87 4.12 2.23 -1.62
CA GLN A 87 5.28 1.95 -2.46
C GLN A 87 5.02 0.67 -3.24
N TYR A 88 5.13 0.76 -4.56
CA TYR A 88 5.02 -0.38 -5.44
C TYR A 88 6.41 -0.76 -5.92
N TYR A 89 6.80 -2.01 -5.71
CA TYR A 89 8.08 -2.55 -6.12
C TYR A 89 7.92 -3.57 -7.24
N GLU A 90 8.85 -3.51 -8.19
CA GLU A 90 8.99 -4.50 -9.26
C GLU A 90 10.42 -5.00 -9.41
N ARG A 91 10.55 -6.11 -10.14
CA ARG A 91 11.87 -6.68 -10.46
C ARG A 91 12.55 -5.85 -11.54
N GLU A 92 13.88 -5.85 -11.50
CA GLU A 92 14.70 -5.29 -12.56
C GLU A 92 14.32 -5.86 -13.93
N GLY A 93 14.18 -4.99 -14.93
CA GLY A 93 13.77 -5.33 -16.28
C GLY A 93 12.26 -5.48 -16.50
N VAL A 94 11.43 -5.26 -15.47
CA VAL A 94 9.95 -5.23 -15.60
C VAL A 94 9.48 -3.77 -15.56
N SER A 95 8.60 -3.39 -16.49
CA SER A 95 8.07 -2.02 -16.51
C SER A 95 7.09 -1.79 -15.34
N ILE A 96 7.15 -0.59 -14.77
CA ILE A 96 6.33 -0.18 -13.61
C ILE A 96 4.99 0.44 -14.07
N ASP A 97 4.64 0.29 -15.35
CA ASP A 97 3.50 0.93 -15.99
C ASP A 97 2.15 0.53 -15.38
N GLN A 98 2.10 -0.57 -14.62
CA GLN A 98 0.90 -0.97 -13.88
C GLN A 98 0.44 0.10 -12.88
N VAL A 99 1.37 0.86 -12.30
CA VAL A 99 1.04 1.97 -11.39
C VAL A 99 0.27 3.06 -12.12
N GLU A 100 0.65 3.34 -13.37
CA GLU A 100 0.03 4.39 -14.18
C GLU A 100 -1.40 4.01 -14.56
N LYS A 101 -1.64 2.73 -14.83
CA LYS A 101 -3.00 2.20 -15.07
C LYS A 101 -3.93 2.35 -13.86
N ILE A 102 -3.39 2.28 -12.63
CA ILE A 102 -4.18 2.51 -11.41
C ILE A 102 -4.62 3.98 -11.36
N ASP A 103 -3.70 4.91 -11.60
CA ASP A 103 -4.00 6.34 -11.62
C ASP A 103 -4.99 6.69 -12.75
N GLU A 104 -4.83 6.10 -13.94
CA GLU A 104 -5.78 6.24 -15.05
C GLU A 104 -7.17 5.73 -14.68
N PHE A 105 -7.26 4.58 -14.03
CA PHE A 105 -8.53 4.00 -13.59
C PHE A 105 -9.25 4.92 -12.60
N VAL A 106 -8.53 5.47 -11.61
CA VAL A 106 -9.11 6.39 -10.63
C VAL A 106 -9.67 7.63 -11.32
N LYS A 107 -8.88 8.26 -12.21
CA LYS A 107 -9.32 9.44 -12.98
C LYS A 107 -10.52 9.15 -13.86
N LEU A 108 -10.55 7.99 -14.52
CA LEU A 108 -11.67 7.59 -15.35
C LEU A 108 -12.93 7.38 -14.52
N SER A 109 -12.81 6.75 -13.35
CA SER A 109 -13.93 6.56 -12.43
C SER A 109 -14.50 7.89 -11.94
N GLU A 110 -13.64 8.85 -11.61
CA GLU A 110 -14.06 10.21 -11.23
C GLU A 110 -14.78 10.92 -12.39
N LEU A 111 -14.33 10.75 -13.63
CA LEU A 111 -14.96 11.38 -14.79
C LEU A 111 -16.34 10.78 -15.12
N ILE A 112 -16.55 9.48 -14.87
CA ILE A 112 -17.82 8.80 -15.16
C ILE A 112 -18.86 9.03 -14.05
N HIS A 113 -18.41 9.06 -12.78
CA HIS A 113 -19.30 9.01 -11.62
C HIS A 113 -19.23 10.22 -10.68
N GLY A 114 -18.26 11.12 -10.88
CA GLY A 114 -18.13 12.37 -10.13
C GLY A 114 -19.01 13.47 -10.67
#